data_AF-A0A2E0BUZ3-F1
#
_entry.id   AF-A0A2E0BUZ3-F1
#
_cell.length_a   1.000
_cell.length_b   1.000
_cell.length_c   1.000
_cell.angle_alpha   90.00
_cell.angle_beta   90.00
_cell.angle_gamma   90.00
#
_symmetry.space_group_name_H-M   'P 1'
#
loop_
_entity.id
_entity.type
_entity.pdbx_description
1 polymer ?
#
loop_
_entity_poly.entity_id
_entity_poly.type
_entity_poly.pdbx_seq_one_letter_code
_entity_poly.pdbx_strand_id
1 'polypeptide(L)'
;MTYFIIHKEESKENLMFSSNILGEESLGSFYPDQGWVALNNMIHQSPESISNYTILDEKGKTFTLTELLDKVEKLKIRTMCGR
;
A
#
# COMPACT_ATOMS: atom_id res chain seq x y z
N MET A 1 -11.10 4.65 -1.69
CA MET A 1 -10.34 3.97 -2.75
C MET A 1 -9.24 3.19 -2.07
N THR A 2 -9.37 1.87 -2.03
CA THR A 2 -8.51 1.02 -1.19
C THR A 2 -7.37 0.42 -1.98
N TYR A 3 -6.17 0.60 -1.45
CA TYR A 3 -4.93 0.10 -2.05
C TYR A 3 -4.48 -1.16 -1.32
N PHE A 4 -4.01 -2.13 -2.09
CA PHE A 4 -3.56 -3.44 -1.65
C PHE A 4 -2.16 -3.71 -2.20
N ILE A 5 -1.37 -4.49 -1.49
CA ILE A 5 -0.08 -5.00 -1.96
C ILE A 5 -0.18 -6.48 -2.26
N ILE A 6 0.41 -6.90 -3.38
CA ILE A 6 0.51 -8.30 -3.77
C ILE A 6 1.90 -8.59 -4.33
N HIS A 7 2.42 -9.79 -4.10
CA HIS A 7 3.59 -10.26 -4.81
C HIS A 7 3.23 -10.55 -6.28
N LYS A 8 4.14 -10.25 -7.22
CA LYS A 8 3.92 -10.45 -8.67
C LYS A 8 3.59 -11.90 -9.03
N GLU A 9 4.07 -12.85 -8.24
CA GLU A 9 3.86 -14.29 -8.41
C GLU A 9 2.71 -14.84 -7.54
N GLU A 10 2.08 -14.03 -6.69
CA GLU A 10 0.97 -14.48 -5.82
C GLU A 10 -0.41 -14.28 -6.44
N SER A 11 -1.35 -15.13 -6.01
CA SER A 11 -2.78 -15.05 -6.38
C SER A 11 -3.52 -13.93 -5.65
N LYS A 12 -4.49 -13.34 -6.35
CA LYS A 12 -5.40 -12.28 -5.83
C LYS A 12 -6.20 -12.67 -4.59
N GLU A 13 -6.24 -13.96 -4.26
CA GLU A 13 -6.85 -14.49 -3.04
C GLU A 13 -6.19 -13.90 -1.78
N ASN A 14 -4.90 -13.59 -1.84
CA ASN A 14 -4.19 -12.96 -0.73
C ASN A 14 -4.61 -11.50 -0.46
N LEU A 15 -5.27 -10.83 -1.42
CA LEU A 15 -5.76 -9.46 -1.23
C LEU A 15 -6.82 -9.37 -0.12
N MET A 16 -7.44 -10.49 0.26
CA MET A 16 -8.43 -10.56 1.32
C MET A 16 -7.82 -10.40 2.73
N PHE A 17 -6.50 -10.51 2.88
CA PHE A 17 -5.83 -10.33 4.17
C PHE A 17 -5.63 -8.86 4.50
N SER A 18 -6.00 -8.45 5.71
CA SER A 18 -5.76 -7.10 6.24
C SER A 18 -4.29 -6.69 6.20
N SER A 19 -3.36 -7.64 6.35
CA SER A 19 -1.92 -7.41 6.22
C SER A 19 -1.48 -6.95 4.82
N ASN A 20 -2.30 -7.21 3.80
CA ASN A 20 -2.06 -6.79 2.42
C ASN A 20 -2.81 -5.49 2.07
N ILE A 21 -3.61 -4.95 2.98
CA ILE A 21 -4.31 -3.68 2.77
C ILE A 21 -3.36 -2.55 3.15
N LEU A 22 -2.95 -1.76 2.17
CA LEU A 22 -2.09 -0.60 2.40
C LEU A 22 -2.87 0.53 3.05
N GLY A 23 -4.11 0.76 2.62
CA GLY A 23 -4.93 1.80 3.20
C GLY A 23 -5.99 2.30 2.25
N GLU A 24 -6.80 3.22 2.76
CA GLU A 24 -7.89 3.84 2.02
C GLU A 24 -7.60 5.32 1.76
N GLU A 25 -7.81 5.75 0.52
CA GLU A 25 -7.90 7.16 0.17
C GLU A 25 -9.36 7.62 0.22
N SER A 26 -9.61 8.67 0.99
CA SER A 26 -10.91 9.32 1.11
C SER A 26 -10.77 10.82 1.37
N LEU A 27 -11.62 11.65 0.74
CA LEU A 27 -11.65 13.11 0.94
C LEU A 27 -10.29 13.82 0.80
N GLY A 28 -9.42 13.36 -0.11
CA GLY A 28 -8.08 13.90 -0.32
C GLY A 28 -7.08 13.62 0.82
N SER A 29 -7.43 12.69 1.71
CA SER A 29 -6.55 12.16 2.75
C SER A 29 -6.31 10.68 2.53
N PHE A 30 -5.09 10.23 2.84
CA PHE A 30 -4.74 8.82 2.83
C PHE A 30 -4.73 8.29 4.25
N TYR A 31 -5.46 7.20 4.47
CA TYR A 31 -5.60 6.50 5.74
C TYR A 31 -4.83 5.17 5.65
N PRO A 32 -3.57 5.14 6.10
CA PRO A 32 -2.76 3.93 6.07
C PRO A 32 -3.32 2.87 7.03
N ASP A 33 -3.28 1.61 6.60
CA ASP A 33 -3.67 0.43 7.36
C ASP A 33 -2.44 -0.47 7.65
N GLN A 34 -2.65 -1.71 8.12
CA GLN A 34 -1.56 -2.59 8.56
C GLN A 34 -0.56 -2.91 7.44
N GLY A 35 -1.01 -3.05 6.21
CA GLY A 35 -0.14 -3.27 5.05
C GLY A 35 0.78 -2.10 4.76
N TRP A 36 0.42 -0.85 5.10
CA TRP A 36 1.32 0.29 4.96
C TRP A 36 2.51 0.19 5.90
N VAL A 37 2.27 -0.26 7.13
CA VAL A 37 3.34 -0.48 8.11
C VAL A 37 4.26 -1.61 7.66
N ALA A 38 3.69 -2.71 7.16
CA ALA A 38 4.45 -3.82 6.59
C ALA A 38 5.30 -3.36 5.39
N LEU A 39 4.70 -2.63 4.45
CA LEU A 39 5.38 -2.05 3.30
C LEU A 39 6.52 -1.12 3.73
N ASN A 40 6.27 -0.21 4.66
CA ASN A 40 7.29 0.72 5.16
C ASN A 40 8.45 0.00 5.86
N ASN A 41 8.15 -1.06 6.63
CA ASN A 41 9.20 -1.93 7.19
C ASN A 41 9.98 -2.66 6.10
N MET A 42 9.32 -3.16 5.06
CA MET A 42 9.99 -3.80 3.92
C MET A 42 10.87 -2.80 3.15
N ILE A 43 10.44 -1.54 3.00
CA ILE A 43 11.26 -0.49 2.37
C ILE A 43 12.54 -0.26 3.16
N HIS A 44 12.45 -0.24 4.49
CA HIS A 44 13.60 -0.01 5.34
C HIS A 44 14.50 -1.25 5.50
N GLN A 45 13.94 -2.46 5.53
CA GLN A 45 14.71 -3.68 5.78
C GLN A 45 15.21 -4.36 4.50
N SER A 46 14.40 -4.38 3.45
CA SER A 46 14.68 -5.13 2.22
C SER A 46 14.03 -4.45 1.02
N PRO A 47 14.57 -3.28 0.60
CA PRO A 47 14.06 -2.53 -0.55
C PRO A 47 14.16 -3.31 -1.86
N GLU A 48 15.02 -4.32 -1.94
CA GLU A 48 15.20 -5.20 -3.09
C GLU A 48 13.94 -6.04 -3.34
N SER A 49 13.37 -6.59 -2.27
CA SER A 49 12.17 -7.44 -2.32
C SER A 49 10.95 -6.71 -2.84
N ILE A 50 10.88 -5.39 -2.63
CA ILE A 50 9.77 -4.53 -3.07
C ILE A 50 9.56 -4.55 -4.57
N SER A 51 10.65 -4.72 -5.34
CA SER A 51 10.56 -4.83 -6.79
C SER A 51 9.68 -6.01 -7.23
N ASN A 52 9.55 -7.03 -6.38
CA ASN A 52 8.68 -8.17 -6.62
C ASN A 52 7.22 -7.93 -6.20
N TYR A 53 6.90 -6.82 -5.54
CA TYR A 53 5.53 -6.48 -5.16
C TYR A 53 4.93 -5.47 -6.14
N THR A 54 3.61 -5.55 -6.31
CA THR A 54 2.81 -4.58 -7.07
C THR A 54 1.63 -4.14 -6.23
N ILE A 55 1.17 -2.93 -6.49
CA ILE A 55 0.06 -2.33 -5.77
C ILE A 55 -1.17 -2.43 -6.63
N LEU A 56 -2.27 -2.84 -6.04
CA LEU A 56 -3.55 -2.99 -6.69
C LEU A 56 -4.55 -2.10 -5.97
N ASP A 57 -5.48 -1.54 -6.74
CA ASP A 57 -6.65 -0.88 -6.18
C ASP A 57 -7.86 -1.83 -6.14
N GLU A 58 -8.90 -1.47 -5.38
CA GLU A 58 -10.20 -2.15 -5.35
C GLU A 58 -10.79 -2.37 -6.77
N LYS A 59 -10.48 -1.49 -7.73
CA LYS A 59 -10.91 -1.62 -9.14
C LYS A 59 -10.02 -2.55 -9.97
N GLY A 60 -9.00 -3.17 -9.37
CA GLY A 60 -8.04 -4.04 -10.03
C GLY A 60 -6.99 -3.31 -10.87
N LYS A 61 -6.87 -1.98 -10.72
CA LYS A 61 -5.84 -1.20 -11.39
C LYS A 61 -4.50 -1.43 -10.68
N THR A 62 -3.48 -1.76 -11.45
CA THR A 62 -2.12 -1.92 -10.94
C THR A 62 -1.38 -0.60 -10.91
N PHE A 63 -0.58 -0.41 -9.87
CA PHE A 63 0.26 0.74 -9.62
C PHE A 63 1.65 0.24 -9.20
N THR A 64 2.65 1.06 -9.49
CA THR A 64 3.99 0.86 -8.93
C THR A 64 4.06 1.45 -7.53
N LEU A 65 5.02 1.00 -6.73
CA LEU A 65 5.25 1.60 -5.41
C LEU A 65 5.47 3.12 -5.54
N THR A 66 6.26 3.54 -6.53
CA THR A 66 6.57 4.96 -6.76
C THR A 66 5.33 5.77 -7.07
N GLU A 67 4.39 5.23 -7.86
CA GLU A 67 3.12 5.91 -8.14
C GLU A 67 2.22 6.01 -6.91
N LEU A 68 2.19 4.97 -6.06
CA LEU A 68 1.47 5.07 -4.80
C LEU A 68 2.13 6.12 -3.90
N LEU A 69 3.45 6.10 -3.74
CA LEU A 69 4.17 7.07 -2.91
C LEU A 69 3.93 8.50 -3.39
N ASP A 70 4.01 8.77 -4.68
CA ASP A 70 3.74 10.09 -5.26
C ASP A 70 2.29 10.55 -5.03
N LYS A 71 1.31 9.62 -5.16
CA LYS A 71 -0.09 9.88 -4.79
C LYS A 71 -0.24 10.19 -3.31
N VAL A 72 0.33 9.35 -2.46
CA VAL A 72 0.24 9.45 -1.01
C VAL A 72 0.96 10.71 -0.51
N GLU A 73 2.04 11.15 -1.16
CA GLU A 73 2.74 12.41 -0.90
C GLU A 73 1.91 13.64 -1.29
N LYS A 74 1.16 13.55 -2.40
CA LYS A 74 0.17 14.58 -2.79
C LYS A 74 -1.05 14.61 -1.87
N LEU A 75 -1.39 13.48 -1.26
CA LEU A 75 -2.48 13.35 -0.31
C LEU A 75 -2.00 13.75 1.08
N LYS A 76 -2.92 14.24 1.92
CA LYS A 76 -2.59 14.41 3.34
C LYS A 76 -2.59 13.04 4.01
N ILE A 77 -1.41 12.48 4.25
CA ILE A 77 -1.28 11.27 5.07
C ILE A 77 -1.78 11.61 6.47
N ARG A 78 -2.95 11.07 6.84
CA ARG A 78 -3.41 11.09 8.22
C ARG A 78 -2.98 9.79 8.86
N THR A 79 -1.68 9.67 9.14
CA THR A 79 -1.24 8.69 10.13
C THR A 79 -1.82 9.12 11.47
N MET A 80 -2.68 8.30 12.06
CA MET A 80 -2.99 8.38 13.49
C MET A 80 -1.75 7.96 14.28
N CYS A 81 -0.63 8.66 14.07
CA CYS A 81 0.55 8.57 14.92
C CYS A 81 0.21 9.39 16.18
N GLY A 82 -0.60 8.76 17.03
CA GLY A 82 -0.76 9.19 18.41
C GLY A 82 0.60 9.11 19.09
N ARG A 83 1.00 10.25 19.64
CA ARG A 83 2.15 10.41 20.54
C ARG A 83 2.13 9.43 21.70
#